data_AF-A0A7V1U7K8-F1
#
_entry.id   AF-A0A7V1U7K8-F1
#
_cell.length_a   1.000
_cell.length_b   1.000
_cell.length_c   1.000
_cell.angle_alpha   90.00
_cell.angle_beta   90.00
_cell.angle_gamma   90.00
#
_symmetry.space_group_name_H-M   'P 1'
#
loop_
_entity.id
_entity.type
_entity.pdbx_description
1 polymer ?
#
loop_
_entity_poly.entity_id
_entity_poly.type
_entity_poly.pdbx_seq_one_letter_code
_entity_poly.pdbx_strand_id
1 'polypeptide(L)'
;MRVLRGTADRLLPRSRRGPGVRLGRLAPSLPVPPRRVLEEIAGRFGLARVVVFGSAVRSDFGPGSDVDVLVEPEGRLGVDDVLGLRALLEDAFGRDVDLVNARFARAGVLRTAAAEGVVLYGRA
;
A
#
# COMPACT_ATOMS: atom_id res chain seq x y z
N MET A 1 19.95 25.74 -38.16
CA MET A 1 21.07 25.65 -37.20
C MET A 1 20.92 26.81 -36.22
N ARG A 2 20.52 26.56 -34.97
CA ARG A 2 20.30 27.60 -33.95
C ARG A 2 21.08 27.26 -32.69
N VAL A 3 21.97 28.16 -32.31
CA VAL A 3 22.53 28.31 -30.97
C VAL A 3 21.85 29.49 -30.32
N LEU A 4 21.48 29.39 -29.04
CA LEU A 4 21.62 30.48 -28.06
C LEU A 4 21.76 29.91 -26.64
N ARG A 5 22.70 30.52 -25.89
CA ARG A 5 23.08 30.29 -24.49
C ARG A 5 22.02 30.81 -23.50
N GLY A 6 22.05 30.29 -22.27
CA GLY A 6 21.92 31.11 -21.05
C GLY A 6 20.70 30.89 -20.15
N THR A 7 20.94 30.23 -19.01
CA THR A 7 20.42 30.50 -17.65
C THR A 7 18.98 31.00 -17.46
N ALA A 8 18.12 30.17 -16.85
CA ALA A 8 17.01 30.66 -16.02
C ALA A 8 16.54 29.58 -15.03
N ASP A 9 17.12 29.66 -13.84
CA ASP A 9 16.46 29.46 -12.55
C ASP A 9 15.03 30.04 -12.59
N ARG A 10 14.00 29.26 -12.99
CA ARG A 10 12.56 29.62 -12.80
C ARG A 10 11.48 28.62 -13.26
N LEU A 11 11.66 27.31 -13.12
CA LEU A 11 10.54 26.35 -13.29
C LEU A 11 10.37 25.39 -12.12
N LEU A 12 10.67 25.85 -10.90
CA LEU A 12 10.10 25.25 -9.71
C LEU A 12 8.65 25.74 -9.56
N PRO A 13 7.63 24.89 -9.78
CA PRO A 13 6.31 25.18 -9.26
C PRO A 13 6.39 25.27 -7.74
N ARG A 14 5.90 26.38 -7.20
CA ARG A 14 5.60 26.52 -5.77
C ARG A 14 4.65 25.37 -5.38
N SER A 15 4.98 24.68 -4.30
CA SER A 15 4.22 23.59 -3.68
C SER A 15 4.10 22.29 -4.50
N ARG A 16 5.18 21.51 -4.53
CA ARG A 16 5.12 20.04 -4.74
C ARG A 16 5.76 19.35 -3.54
N ARG A 17 4.93 18.79 -2.66
CA ARG A 17 5.39 17.79 -1.66
C ARG A 17 5.98 16.63 -2.46
N GLY A 18 7.30 16.46 -2.41
CA GLY A 18 8.01 15.44 -3.19
C GLY A 18 7.62 14.02 -2.76
N PRO A 19 7.78 13.01 -3.61
CA PRO A 19 7.50 11.63 -3.23
C PRO A 19 8.47 11.25 -2.11
N GLY A 20 7.91 10.85 -0.97
CA GLY A 20 8.67 10.51 0.23
C GLY A 20 9.78 9.50 -0.04
N VAL A 21 10.84 9.58 0.76
CA VAL A 21 11.92 8.60 0.77
C VAL A 21 11.30 7.22 1.01
N ARG A 22 11.58 6.27 0.12
CA ARG A 22 11.10 4.89 0.22
C ARG A 22 11.89 4.18 1.31
N LEU A 23 11.19 3.70 2.33
CA LEU A 23 11.78 2.87 3.36
C LEU A 23 11.16 1.49 3.15
N GLY A 24 11.96 0.43 2.96
CA GLY A 24 11.47 -0.96 2.96
C GLY A 24 11.00 -1.41 4.35
N ARG A 25 10.35 -0.51 5.08
CA ARG A 25 9.88 -0.58 6.45
C ARG A 25 8.60 0.25 6.54
N LEU A 26 7.66 -0.23 7.36
CA LEU A 26 6.43 0.48 7.63
C LEU A 26 6.71 1.78 8.37
N ALA A 27 5.86 2.78 8.14
CA ALA A 27 5.86 4.03 8.89
C ALA A 27 5.73 3.72 10.39
N PRO A 28 6.56 4.30 11.27
CA PRO A 28 6.53 4.00 12.70
C PRO A 28 5.20 4.30 13.40
N SER A 29 4.39 5.18 12.81
CA SER A 29 3.08 5.60 13.31
C SER A 29 1.92 4.74 12.84
N LEU A 30 2.16 3.76 11.95
CA LEU A 30 1.14 2.82 11.50
C LEU A 30 0.97 1.70 12.55
N PRO A 31 -0.22 1.54 13.16
CA PRO A 31 -0.50 0.36 13.97
C PRO A 31 -0.48 -0.87 13.08
N VAL A 32 0.44 -1.81 13.34
CA VAL A 32 0.52 -3.06 12.58
C VAL A 32 -0.24 -4.15 13.34
N PRO A 33 -1.23 -4.82 12.71
CA PRO A 33 -1.96 -5.90 13.34
C PRO A 33 -1.02 -7.01 13.81
N PRO A 34 -1.29 -7.66 14.96
CA PRO A 34 -0.54 -8.84 15.37
C PRO A 34 -0.63 -9.95 14.32
N ARG A 35 0.46 -10.71 14.13
CA ARG A 35 0.52 -11.78 13.12
C ARG A 35 -0.66 -12.76 13.18
N ARG A 36 -1.08 -13.16 14.39
CA ARG A 36 -2.23 -14.06 14.60
C ARG A 36 -3.54 -13.51 14.01
N VAL A 37 -3.76 -12.20 14.09
CA VAL A 37 -4.97 -11.55 13.55
C VAL A 37 -4.95 -11.62 12.02
N LEU A 38 -3.77 -11.39 11.42
CA LEU A 38 -3.60 -11.52 9.98
C LEU A 38 -3.75 -12.97 9.50
N GLU A 39 -3.30 -13.95 10.28
CA GLU A 39 -3.50 -15.37 9.99
C GLU A 39 -4.99 -15.76 10.03
N GLU A 40 -5.73 -15.28 11.03
CA GLU A 40 -7.18 -15.51 11.15
C GLU A 40 -7.94 -14.90 9.97
N ILE A 41 -7.64 -13.65 9.62
CA ILE A 41 -8.21 -12.97 8.45
C ILE A 41 -7.82 -13.75 7.17
N ALA A 42 -6.55 -14.10 7.00
CA ALA A 42 -6.09 -14.83 5.83
C ALA A 42 -6.76 -16.19 5.69
N GLY A 43 -6.93 -16.94 6.79
CA GLY A 43 -7.63 -18.21 6.81
C GLY A 43 -9.12 -18.06 6.44
N ARG A 44 -9.79 -17.03 6.97
CA ARG A 44 -11.20 -16.76 6.70
C ARG A 44 -11.49 -16.45 5.23
N PHE A 45 -10.61 -15.66 4.59
CA PHE A 45 -10.81 -15.22 3.20
C PHE A 45 -9.97 -15.99 2.17
N GLY A 46 -9.22 -17.02 2.59
CA GLY A 46 -8.36 -17.80 1.71
C GLY A 46 -7.27 -16.95 1.05
N LEU A 47 -6.54 -16.16 1.83
CA LEU A 47 -5.45 -15.30 1.35
C LEU A 47 -4.12 -16.06 1.41
N ALA A 48 -3.37 -16.02 0.31
CA ALA A 48 -1.99 -16.50 0.23
C ALA A 48 -0.99 -15.43 0.71
N ARG A 49 -1.30 -14.15 0.53
CA ARG A 49 -0.41 -13.03 0.88
C ARG A 49 -1.18 -11.77 1.25
N VAL A 50 -0.62 -11.00 2.20
CA VAL A 50 -1.03 -9.64 2.57
C VAL A 50 0.20 -8.74 2.60
N VAL A 51 0.18 -7.66 1.83
CA VAL A 51 1.29 -6.72 1.65
C VAL A 51 0.80 -5.30 1.88
N VAL A 52 1.46 -4.55 2.76
CA VAL A 52 1.24 -3.10 2.89
C VAL A 52 2.24 -2.38 2.00
N PHE A 53 1.77 -1.39 1.24
CA PHE A 53 2.60 -0.61 0.32
C PHE A 53 2.19 0.87 0.31
N GLY A 54 2.66 1.63 -0.67
CA GLY A 54 2.19 3.00 -0.88
C GLY A 54 2.64 3.95 0.20
N SER A 55 1.73 4.81 0.67
CA SER A 55 2.10 5.88 1.62
C SER A 55 2.64 5.33 2.94
N ALA A 56 2.12 4.18 3.38
CA ALA A 56 2.52 3.49 4.61
C ALA A 56 3.99 3.04 4.67
N VAL A 57 4.72 3.04 3.55
CA VAL A 57 6.16 2.69 3.47
C VAL A 57 7.02 3.87 2.99
N ARG A 58 6.43 5.07 2.96
CA ARG A 58 7.07 6.32 2.52
C ARG A 58 7.11 7.33 3.66
N SER A 59 7.99 8.33 3.53
CA SER A 59 8.20 9.34 4.58
C SER A 59 7.06 10.36 4.74
N ASP A 60 6.03 10.33 3.88
CA ASP A 60 4.89 11.24 3.88
C ASP A 60 3.60 10.65 4.49
N PHE A 61 3.68 9.46 5.10
CA PHE A 61 2.57 8.87 5.87
C PHE A 61 2.15 9.78 7.04
N GLY A 62 0.87 10.15 7.07
CA GLY A 62 0.33 11.09 8.06
C GLY A 62 -0.87 10.55 8.82
N PRO A 63 -1.38 11.31 9.81
CA PRO A 63 -2.50 10.87 10.66
C PRO A 63 -3.82 10.59 9.93
N GLY A 64 -4.03 11.17 8.74
CA GLY A 64 -5.21 10.96 7.90
C GLY A 64 -4.92 10.12 6.65
N SER A 65 -3.78 9.45 6.59
CA SER A 65 -3.46 8.53 5.49
C SER A 65 -4.21 7.22 5.66
N ASP A 66 -4.77 6.73 4.56
CA ASP A 66 -5.21 5.36 4.40
C ASP A 66 -4.03 4.39 4.31
N VAL A 67 -4.32 3.11 4.48
CA VAL A 67 -3.34 2.02 4.36
C VAL A 67 -3.62 1.26 3.07
N ASP A 68 -2.72 1.37 2.10
CA ASP A 68 -2.78 0.57 0.89
C ASP A 68 -2.41 -0.89 1.20
N VAL A 69 -3.38 -1.80 1.08
CA VAL A 69 -3.20 -3.24 1.37
C VAL A 69 -3.46 -4.05 0.12
N LEU A 70 -2.41 -4.69 -0.39
CA LEU A 70 -2.53 -5.68 -1.46
C LEU A 70 -2.74 -7.07 -0.86
N VAL A 71 -3.79 -7.75 -1.33
CA VAL A 71 -4.09 -9.14 -0.98
C VAL A 71 -4.03 -10.04 -2.20
N GLU A 72 -3.52 -11.25 -1.99
CA GLU A 72 -3.48 -12.31 -2.99
C GLU A 72 -4.37 -13.47 -2.55
N PRO A 73 -5.63 -13.54 -3.02
CA PRO A 73 -6.52 -14.65 -2.68
C PRO A 73 -6.16 -15.92 -3.48
N GLU A 74 -6.30 -17.08 -2.85
CA GLU A 74 -6.21 -18.41 -3.48
C GLU A 74 -7.48 -18.72 -4.29
N GLY A 75 -8.63 -18.23 -3.82
CA GLY A 75 -9.94 -18.36 -4.47
C GLY A 75 -10.42 -17.09 -5.18
N ARG A 76 -11.69 -17.11 -5.59
CA ARG A 76 -12.41 -15.88 -5.95
C ARG A 76 -12.95 -15.26 -4.67
N LEU A 77 -12.84 -13.93 -4.56
CA LEU A 77 -13.56 -13.15 -3.55
C LEU A 77 -14.78 -12.53 -4.22
N GLY A 78 -15.96 -12.77 -3.66
CA GLY A 78 -17.18 -12.06 -4.02
C GLY A 78 -17.17 -10.63 -3.50
N VAL A 79 -18.21 -9.86 -3.84
CA VAL A 79 -18.33 -8.46 -3.37
C VAL A 79 -18.43 -8.41 -1.85
N ASP A 80 -19.25 -9.26 -1.24
CA ASP A 80 -19.41 -9.30 0.22
C ASP A 80 -18.12 -9.71 0.94
N ASP A 81 -17.33 -10.62 0.34
CA ASP A 81 -16.02 -11.00 0.87
C ASP A 81 -15.05 -9.82 0.84
N VAL A 82 -15.02 -9.07 -0.25
CA VAL A 82 -14.16 -7.88 -0.38
C VAL A 82 -14.56 -6.81 0.64
N LEU A 83 -15.85 -6.56 0.82
CA LEU A 83 -16.35 -5.59 1.80
C LEU A 83 -16.04 -6.04 3.25
N GLY A 84 -16.27 -7.32 3.55
CA GLY A 84 -15.98 -7.88 4.87
C GLY A 84 -14.48 -7.93 5.19
N LEU A 85 -13.66 -8.29 4.20
CA LEU A 85 -12.20 -8.29 4.32
C LEU A 85 -11.68 -6.87 4.58
N ARG A 86 -12.17 -5.88 3.81
CA ARG A 86 -11.81 -4.47 4.02
C ARG A 86 -12.15 -4.03 5.44
N ALA A 87 -13.38 -4.25 5.88
CA ALA A 87 -13.82 -3.83 7.22
C ALA A 87 -12.98 -4.47 8.35
N LEU A 88 -12.61 -5.74 8.22
CA LEU A 88 -11.77 -6.42 9.21
C LEU A 88 -10.32 -5.93 9.19
N LEU A 89 -9.79 -5.59 8.03
CA LEU A 89 -8.48 -4.95 7.93
C LEU A 89 -8.51 -3.54 8.52
N GLU A 90 -9.57 -2.77 8.27
CA GLU A 90 -9.74 -1.42 8.85
C GLU A 90 -9.75 -1.45 10.38
N ASP A 91 -10.50 -2.39 10.96
CA ASP A 91 -10.52 -2.62 12.40
C ASP A 91 -9.13 -3.04 12.92
N ALA A 92 -8.46 -3.97 12.22
CA ALA A 92 -7.15 -4.46 12.62
C ALA A 92 -6.04 -3.38 12.57
N PHE A 93 -6.07 -2.52 11.55
CA PHE A 93 -5.10 -1.42 11.39
C PHE A 93 -5.49 -0.17 12.19
N GLY A 94 -6.76 -0.03 12.59
CA GLY A 94 -7.30 1.20 13.18
C GLY A 94 -7.25 2.40 12.21
N ARG A 95 -7.32 2.12 10.90
CA ARG A 95 -7.18 3.08 9.80
C ARG A 95 -8.08 2.66 8.63
N ASP A 96 -8.46 3.63 7.80
CA ASP A 96 -9.07 3.33 6.51
C ASP A 96 -8.11 2.50 5.65
N VAL A 97 -8.64 1.50 4.94
CA VAL A 97 -7.85 0.59 4.11
C VAL A 97 -8.30 0.71 2.66
N ASP A 98 -7.34 1.00 1.77
CA ASP A 98 -7.52 0.79 0.33
C ASP A 98 -7.12 -0.64 -0.01
N LEU A 99 -8.14 -1.49 -0.21
CA LEU A 99 -7.96 -2.91 -0.44
C LEU A 99 -7.76 -3.20 -1.94
N VAL A 100 -6.56 -3.67 -2.28
CA VAL A 100 -6.19 -4.04 -3.65
C VAL A 100 -6.14 -5.56 -3.81
N ASN A 101 -7.00 -6.10 -4.66
CA ASN A 101 -6.93 -7.51 -5.05
C ASN A 101 -5.89 -7.69 -6.19
N ALA A 102 -4.83 -8.44 -5.92
CA ALA A 102 -3.72 -8.67 -6.85
C ALA A 102 -4.18 -9.21 -8.22
N ARG A 103 -5.27 -9.98 -8.28
CA ARG A 103 -5.80 -10.57 -9.52
C ARG A 103 -6.39 -9.53 -10.47
N PHE A 104 -6.80 -8.37 -9.96
CA PHE A 104 -7.47 -7.32 -10.74
C PHE A 104 -6.68 -6.00 -10.75
N ALA A 105 -5.56 -5.95 -10.02
CA ALA A 105 -4.74 -4.76 -9.90
C ALA A 105 -4.02 -4.43 -11.23
N ARG A 106 -3.87 -3.12 -11.50
CA ARG A 106 -3.05 -2.67 -12.63
C ARG A 106 -1.59 -3.03 -12.39
N ALA A 107 -0.87 -3.38 -13.46
CA ALA A 107 0.55 -3.74 -13.38
C ALA A 107 1.43 -2.70 -12.67
N GLY A 108 1.09 -1.40 -12.76
CA GLY A 108 1.80 -0.34 -12.03
C GLY A 108 1.68 -0.48 -10.51
N VAL A 109 0.50 -0.84 -10.01
CA VAL A 109 0.27 -1.07 -8.57
C VAL A 109 1.02 -2.31 -8.10
N LEU A 110 0.94 -3.41 -8.86
CA LEU A 110 1.69 -4.63 -8.57
C LEU A 110 3.20 -4.40 -8.51
N ARG A 111 3.76 -3.62 -9.46
CA ARG A 111 5.18 -3.27 -9.45
C ARG A 111 5.56 -2.44 -8.24
N THR A 112 4.72 -1.49 -7.84
CA THR A 112 4.94 -0.71 -6.62
C THR A 112 4.95 -1.64 -5.40
N ALA A 113 3.90 -2.42 -5.19
CA ALA A 113 3.81 -3.34 -4.06
C ALA A 113 4.98 -4.35 -4.03
N ALA A 114 5.44 -4.85 -5.18
CA ALA A 114 6.60 -5.74 -5.26
C ALA A 114 7.93 -5.04 -4.96
N ALA A 115 8.08 -3.77 -5.34
CA ALA A 115 9.33 -3.03 -5.19
C ALA A 115 9.53 -2.44 -3.80
N GLU A 116 8.45 -2.01 -3.13
CA GLU A 116 8.53 -1.31 -1.84
C GLU A 116 7.63 -1.88 -0.74
N GLY A 117 6.75 -2.82 -1.06
CA GLY A 117 5.78 -3.34 -0.10
C GLY A 117 6.43 -4.19 0.99
N VAL A 118 5.82 -4.16 2.17
CA VAL A 118 6.18 -5.00 3.32
C VAL A 118 5.15 -6.11 3.44
N VAL A 119 5.62 -7.35 3.34
CA VAL A 119 4.78 -8.55 3.50
C VAL A 119 4.48 -8.73 4.98
N LEU A 120 3.20 -8.63 5.37
CA LEU A 120 2.77 -8.86 6.74
C LEU A 120 2.33 -10.30 6.97
N TYR A 121 1.82 -10.93 5.92
CA TYR A 121 1.45 -12.33 5.90
C TYR A 121 1.80 -12.93 4.55
N GLY A 122 2.37 -14.13 4.57
CA GLY A 122 2.62 -14.96 3.40
C GLY A 122 2.55 -16.41 3.84
N ARG A 123 1.81 -17.23 3.09
CA ARG A 123 1.80 -18.68 3.29
C ARG A 123 3.20 -19.22 2.96
N ALA A 124 3.76 -20.01 3.86
CA ALA A 124 5.02 -20.76 3.63
C ALA A 124 4.81 -21.87 2.59
#